data_AF-A0A927A140-F1
#
_entry.id   AF-A0A927A140-F1
#
_cell.length_a   1.000
_cell.length_b   1.000
_cell.length_c   1.000
_cell.angle_alpha   90.00
_cell.angle_beta   90.00
_cell.angle_gamma   90.00
#
_symmetry.space_group_name_H-M   'P 1'
#
loop_
_entity.id
_entity.type
_entity.pdbx_description
1 polymer ?
#
loop_
_entity_poly.entity_id
_entity_poly.type
_entity_poly.pdbx_seq_one_letter_code
_entity_poly.pdbx_strand_id
1 'polypeptide(L)'
;MKILVLNAGSSSQKSCLYEITDDTLPQQAPQPLWEGKVNWTQDRGVAEIEVKTATGEVLQESIYGDSRKAHVAYMLYTLTRGATKVIGQLSEIDVVGHRVVHGGQDYRNSVIITEDVKKAIARLSTLAPAHNPGAVDGIEAIEQSLGSVKQVAVFDTGFHSTLPDAAAIYPGPYEWVEQGIRRYGFHGISHQYCANRAAQILGQDLTSLRLITCHLGNGCSLAAIKDGRSIDTTMGFTPLDGLMMGSRCGSIDPGILIYLLRQSDYSAESLDYVLNKASGLRGISGVSSDLPQVMEAIYQGNYRAKLAWDIYVHRLRAGIGSMLASLGGLDVLVFTAGVGEKSSLIRQAACEAWEFLGLKIDSEKNQQQLINVDIATPESNVRVLVIHTQEDWAIAQQCWQLLQK
;
A
#
# COMPACT_ATOMS: atom_id res chain seq x y z
N MET A 1 -5.19 -1.44 25.99
CA MET A 1 -4.55 -2.41 25.09
C MET A 1 -3.43 -1.75 24.31
N LYS A 2 -2.19 -2.27 24.39
CA LYS A 2 -1.04 -1.84 23.61
C LYS A 2 -0.84 -2.74 22.40
N ILE A 3 -0.87 -2.15 21.21
CA ILE A 3 -0.79 -2.86 19.93
C ILE A 3 0.46 -2.40 19.19
N LEU A 4 1.41 -3.30 19.00
CA LEU A 4 2.59 -3.07 18.17
C LEU A 4 2.25 -3.46 16.72
N VAL A 5 2.60 -2.62 15.76
CA VAL A 5 2.38 -2.89 14.33
C VAL A 5 3.71 -2.94 13.62
N LEU A 6 3.89 -3.94 12.74
CA LEU A 6 5.06 -4.12 11.88
C LEU A 6 4.62 -4.08 10.41
N ASN A 7 5.17 -3.13 9.67
CA ASN A 7 4.93 -2.91 8.24
C ASN A 7 6.24 -3.05 7.47
N ALA A 8 6.50 -4.27 7.00
CA ALA A 8 7.68 -4.62 6.24
C ALA A 8 7.52 -4.23 4.76
N GLY A 9 8.45 -3.40 4.26
CA GLY A 9 8.65 -3.12 2.84
C GLY A 9 9.91 -3.80 2.31
N SER A 10 10.18 -3.65 1.02
CA SER A 10 11.34 -4.30 0.37
C SER A 10 12.70 -3.85 0.92
N SER A 11 12.79 -2.59 1.36
CA SER A 11 14.03 -1.93 1.81
C SER A 11 13.87 -1.15 3.12
N SER A 12 12.73 -1.28 3.79
CA SER A 12 12.49 -0.62 5.08
C SER A 12 11.49 -1.39 5.93
N GLN A 13 11.62 -1.28 7.25
CA GLN A 13 10.60 -1.67 8.23
C GLN A 13 10.04 -0.40 8.86
N LYS A 14 8.73 -0.22 8.88
CA LYS A 14 8.07 0.77 9.74
C LYS A 14 7.32 0.05 10.84
N SER A 15 7.31 0.60 12.05
CA SER A 15 6.60 0.03 13.17
C SER A 15 6.04 1.11 14.08
N CYS A 16 4.86 0.88 14.65
CA CYS A 16 4.19 1.83 15.53
C CYS A 16 3.65 1.10 16.76
N LEU A 17 3.78 1.70 17.95
CA LEU A 17 3.11 1.24 19.15
C LEU A 17 1.92 2.16 19.45
N TYR A 18 0.72 1.61 19.38
CA TYR A 18 -0.51 2.31 19.79
C TYR A 18 -0.95 1.85 21.18
N GLU A 19 -1.54 2.77 21.93
CA GLU A 19 -2.27 2.46 23.16
C GLU A 19 -3.73 2.86 22.99
N ILE A 20 -4.62 1.87 23.16
CA ILE A 20 -6.07 2.05 23.15
C ILE A 20 -6.52 1.93 24.60
N THR A 21 -6.92 3.04 25.22
CA THR A 21 -7.33 3.10 26.63
C THR A 21 -8.81 2.82 26.82
N ASP A 22 -9.63 3.10 25.81
CA ASP A 22 -11.08 3.00 25.89
C ASP A 22 -11.56 1.59 25.49
N ASP A 23 -12.73 1.20 26.02
CA ASP A 23 -13.42 -0.04 25.62
C ASP A 23 -13.97 0.02 24.18
N THR A 24 -13.87 1.18 23.53
CA THR A 24 -14.28 1.41 22.14
C THR A 24 -13.10 1.81 21.27
N LEU A 25 -13.02 1.23 20.07
CA LEU A 25 -12.00 1.59 19.09
C LEU A 25 -12.20 3.02 18.58
N PRO A 26 -11.19 3.91 18.70
CA PRO A 26 -11.27 5.27 18.17
C PRO A 26 -11.50 5.29 16.65
N GLN A 27 -12.30 6.25 16.17
CA GLN A 27 -12.50 6.42 14.72
C GLN A 27 -11.25 6.97 14.03
N GLN A 28 -10.54 7.88 14.70
CA GLN A 28 -9.27 8.46 14.24
C GLN A 28 -8.10 7.76 14.93
N ALA A 29 -6.99 7.63 14.22
CA ALA A 29 -5.78 7.06 14.80
C ALA A 29 -5.32 7.92 15.99
N PRO A 30 -5.12 7.35 17.19
CA PRO A 30 -4.43 8.06 18.25
C PRO A 30 -2.97 8.30 17.84
N GLN A 31 -2.33 9.29 18.45
CA GLN A 31 -0.89 9.47 18.28
C GLN A 31 -0.17 8.19 18.78
N PRO A 32 0.70 7.57 17.98
CA PRO A 32 1.48 6.43 18.45
C PRO A 32 2.35 6.86 19.63
N LEU A 33 2.46 6.00 20.65
CA LEU A 33 3.42 6.22 21.75
C LEU A 33 4.85 6.25 21.20
N TRP A 34 5.11 5.42 20.19
CA TRP A 34 6.40 5.21 19.58
C TRP A 34 6.24 4.85 18.11
N GLU A 35 7.10 5.40 17.27
CA GLU A 35 7.24 5.09 15.85
C GLU A 35 8.70 4.78 15.56
N GLY A 36 8.97 3.61 15.00
CA GLY A 36 10.31 3.19 14.61
C GLY A 36 10.38 2.85 13.14
N LYS A 37 11.52 3.17 12.56
CA LYS A 37 11.82 2.93 11.15
C LYS A 37 13.23 2.39 11.01
N VAL A 38 13.35 1.29 10.30
CA VAL A 38 14.64 0.75 9.84
C VAL A 38 14.71 0.95 8.34
N ASN A 39 15.75 1.62 7.83
CA ASN A 39 16.08 1.62 6.42
C ASN A 39 17.32 0.77 6.21
N TRP A 40 17.20 -0.27 5.38
CA TRP A 40 18.37 -1.05 4.98
C TRP A 40 19.05 -0.35 3.83
N THR A 41 20.31 0.01 4.01
CA THR A 41 21.11 0.65 2.97
C THR A 41 21.53 -0.40 1.93
N GLN A 42 22.13 0.05 0.82
CA GLN A 42 22.71 -0.87 -0.16
C GLN A 42 23.97 -1.57 0.38
N ASP A 43 24.59 -1.00 1.42
CA ASP A 43 25.71 -1.62 2.12
C ASP A 43 25.22 -2.76 3.01
N ARG A 44 25.58 -3.98 2.62
CA ARG A 44 25.20 -5.19 3.34
C ARG A 44 25.66 -5.09 4.80
N GLY A 45 24.70 -5.23 5.71
CA GLY A 45 24.95 -5.27 7.14
C GLY A 45 24.85 -3.92 7.86
N VAL A 46 24.49 -2.84 7.17
CA VAL A 46 24.20 -1.54 7.79
C VAL A 46 22.71 -1.22 7.68
N ALA A 47 22.13 -0.67 8.75
CA ALA A 47 20.82 -0.08 8.72
C ALA A 47 20.78 1.27 9.43
N GLU A 48 20.02 2.20 8.88
CA GLU A 48 19.68 3.45 9.53
C GLU A 48 18.40 3.24 10.33
N ILE A 49 18.45 3.56 11.62
CA ILE A 49 17.31 3.53 12.51
C ILE A 49 16.90 4.95 12.84
N GLU A 50 15.60 5.21 12.72
CA GLU A 50 14.95 6.43 13.17
C GLU A 50 13.81 6.03 14.10
N VAL A 51 13.79 6.59 15.31
CA VAL A 51 12.71 6.39 16.27
C VAL A 51 12.20 7.75 16.74
N LYS A 52 10.88 7.87 16.87
CA LYS A 52 10.18 9.03 17.41
C LYS A 52 9.18 8.59 18.46
N THR A 53 8.97 9.41 19.49
CA THR A 53 7.98 9.15 20.55
C THR A 53 6.92 10.24 20.59
N ALA A 54 5.78 9.95 21.22
CA ALA A 54 4.71 10.93 21.43
C ALA A 54 5.18 12.16 22.24
N THR A 55 6.18 11.99 23.11
CA THR A 55 6.76 13.08 23.92
C THR A 55 7.78 13.93 23.17
N GLY A 56 8.09 13.59 21.92
CA GLY A 56 9.00 14.36 21.05
C GLY A 56 10.46 13.90 21.08
N GLU A 57 10.79 12.84 21.82
CA GLU A 57 12.15 12.26 21.80
C GLU A 57 12.43 11.60 20.45
N VAL A 58 13.64 11.81 19.93
CA VAL A 58 14.09 11.31 18.63
C VAL A 58 15.43 10.59 18.78
N LEU A 59 15.54 9.42 18.17
CA LEU A 59 16.79 8.69 17.99
C LEU A 59 17.04 8.52 16.50
N GLN A 60 18.25 8.83 16.05
CA GLN A 60 18.72 8.56 14.70
C GLN A 60 20.14 8.02 14.76
N GLU A 61 20.36 6.81 14.25
CA GLU A 61 21.67 6.18 14.27
C GLU A 61 21.84 5.15 13.15
N SER A 62 23.10 4.83 12.84
CA SER A 62 23.45 3.72 11.96
C SER A 62 23.91 2.55 12.81
N ILE A 63 23.28 1.40 12.61
CA ILE A 63 23.65 0.17 13.29
C ILE A 63 24.22 -0.84 12.30
N TYR A 64 25.10 -1.70 12.82
CA TYR A 64 25.64 -2.84 12.12
C TYR A 64 24.97 -4.11 12.63
N GLY A 65 24.65 -5.03 11.73
CA GLY A 65 24.04 -6.29 12.10
C GLY A 65 24.03 -7.30 10.98
N ASP A 66 23.97 -8.56 11.38
CA ASP A 66 24.15 -9.69 10.46
C ASP A 66 22.86 -10.07 9.71
N SER A 67 21.72 -9.46 10.07
CA SER A 67 20.43 -9.75 9.44
C SER A 67 19.40 -8.63 9.65
N ARG A 68 18.36 -8.62 8.81
CA ARG A 68 17.18 -7.75 8.98
C ARG A 68 16.52 -7.97 10.33
N LYS A 69 16.42 -9.23 10.75
CA LYS A 69 15.88 -9.66 12.04
C LYS A 69 16.61 -9.00 13.21
N ALA A 70 17.94 -8.95 13.17
CA ALA A 70 18.75 -8.29 14.20
C ALA A 70 18.48 -6.78 14.26
N HIS A 71 18.34 -6.12 13.12
CA HIS A 71 17.99 -4.69 13.07
C HIS A 71 16.59 -4.41 13.63
N VAL A 72 15.60 -5.26 13.33
CA VAL A 72 14.25 -5.15 13.90
C VAL A 72 14.30 -5.37 15.41
N ALA A 73 15.00 -6.41 15.89
CA ALA A 73 15.14 -6.66 17.32
C ALA A 73 15.81 -5.48 18.06
N TYR A 74 16.84 -4.87 17.47
CA TYR A 74 17.47 -3.67 18.00
C TYR A 74 16.47 -2.51 18.11
N MET A 75 15.73 -2.23 17.04
CA MET A 75 14.69 -1.20 17.03
C MET A 75 13.66 -1.45 18.15
N LEU A 76 13.23 -2.69 18.37
CA LEU A 76 12.30 -3.04 19.45
C LEU A 76 12.88 -2.80 20.86
N TYR A 77 14.20 -2.94 21.07
CA TYR A 77 14.79 -2.63 22.38
C TYR A 77 14.62 -1.16 22.78
N THR A 78 14.54 -0.25 21.80
CA THR A 78 14.31 1.18 22.06
C THR A 78 12.96 1.46 22.73
N LEU A 79 11.97 0.56 22.61
CA LEU A 79 10.68 0.69 23.32
C LEU A 79 10.85 0.68 24.85
N THR A 80 11.88 0.01 25.36
CA THR A 80 12.09 -0.24 26.81
C THR A 80 13.34 0.42 27.37
N ARG A 81 14.17 1.07 26.53
CA ARG A 81 15.50 1.56 26.89
C ARG A 81 15.81 2.89 26.24
N GLY A 82 16.79 3.60 26.82
CA GLY A 82 17.28 4.86 26.27
C GLY A 82 16.27 6.01 26.37
N ALA A 83 16.53 7.09 25.64
CA ALA A 83 15.69 8.29 25.62
C ALA A 83 14.31 8.05 24.99
N THR A 84 14.19 7.07 24.10
CA THR A 84 12.95 6.73 23.38
C THR A 84 12.10 5.67 24.08
N LYS A 85 12.41 5.35 25.34
CA LYS A 85 11.64 4.41 26.15
C LYS A 85 10.20 4.90 26.35
N VAL A 86 9.23 4.05 26.04
CA VAL A 86 7.79 4.34 26.20
C VAL A 86 7.05 3.29 27.04
N ILE A 87 7.65 2.13 27.27
CA ILE A 87 7.12 1.05 28.13
C ILE A 87 8.20 0.52 29.07
N GLY A 88 7.79 -0.06 30.20
CA GLY A 88 8.71 -0.64 31.19
C GLY A 88 9.35 -1.93 30.70
N GLN A 89 8.57 -2.78 30.05
CA GLN A 89 8.97 -4.09 29.53
C GLN A 89 8.17 -4.49 28.29
N LEU A 90 8.75 -5.34 27.42
CA LEU A 90 8.10 -5.76 26.16
C LEU A 90 6.83 -6.59 26.38
N SER A 91 6.66 -7.23 27.53
CA SER A 91 5.44 -7.97 27.88
C SER A 91 4.22 -7.09 28.14
N GLU A 92 4.39 -5.75 28.16
CA GLU A 92 3.25 -4.82 28.16
C GLU A 92 2.56 -4.72 26.79
N ILE A 93 3.14 -5.29 25.74
CA ILE A 93 2.53 -5.35 24.41
C ILE A 93 1.54 -6.52 24.39
N ASP A 94 0.26 -6.22 24.21
CA ASP A 94 -0.82 -7.22 24.27
C ASP A 94 -0.90 -8.05 22.98
N VAL A 95 -0.60 -7.43 21.84
CA VAL A 95 -0.67 -8.04 20.51
C VAL A 95 0.25 -7.34 19.52
N VAL A 96 0.71 -8.11 18.54
CA VAL A 96 1.49 -7.60 17.42
C VAL A 96 0.79 -7.84 16.09
N GLY A 97 0.58 -6.79 15.30
CA GLY A 97 0.03 -6.87 13.94
C GLY A 97 1.13 -6.81 12.88
N HIS A 98 1.08 -7.70 11.90
CA HIS A 98 2.02 -7.77 10.80
C HIS A 98 1.30 -7.52 9.48
N ARG A 99 1.79 -6.55 8.71
CA ARG A 99 1.40 -6.46 7.30
C ARG A 99 2.02 -7.62 6.52
N VAL A 100 1.18 -8.37 5.81
CA VAL A 100 1.60 -9.41 4.88
C VAL A 100 1.10 -9.04 3.49
N VAL A 101 1.98 -8.99 2.49
CA VAL A 101 1.57 -8.51 1.16
C VAL A 101 0.68 -9.52 0.45
N HIS A 102 0.98 -10.82 0.52
CA HIS A 102 0.23 -11.83 -0.22
C HIS A 102 -0.33 -12.92 0.70
N GLY A 103 -1.67 -13.04 0.76
CA GLY A 103 -2.39 -14.09 1.51
C GLY A 103 -2.80 -15.31 0.68
N GLY A 104 -2.62 -15.25 -0.65
CA GLY A 104 -3.00 -16.36 -1.52
C GLY A 104 -4.51 -16.58 -1.53
N GLN A 105 -4.94 -17.80 -1.85
CA GLN A 105 -6.37 -18.14 -1.82
C GLN A 105 -6.90 -18.40 -0.41
N ASP A 106 -6.00 -18.82 0.48
CA ASP A 106 -6.31 -19.35 1.80
C ASP A 106 -6.59 -18.23 2.81
N TYR A 107 -5.83 -17.12 2.75
CA TYR A 107 -5.91 -16.04 3.73
C TYR A 107 -6.57 -14.78 3.16
N ARG A 108 -7.89 -14.74 3.33
CA ARG A 108 -8.77 -13.65 2.86
C ARG A 108 -9.12 -12.64 3.94
N ASN A 109 -8.93 -13.01 5.21
CA ASN A 109 -9.17 -12.18 6.39
C ASN A 109 -7.91 -12.13 7.24
N SER A 110 -7.83 -11.15 8.14
CA SER A 110 -6.82 -11.11 9.18
C SER A 110 -6.90 -12.37 10.06
N VAL A 111 -5.76 -12.96 10.44
CA VAL A 111 -5.72 -14.19 11.24
C VAL A 111 -4.67 -14.13 12.34
N ILE A 112 -4.90 -14.83 13.44
CA ILE A 112 -3.86 -15.10 14.44
C ILE A 112 -2.81 -16.02 13.81
N ILE A 113 -1.55 -15.65 13.95
CA ILE A 113 -0.42 -16.40 13.40
C ILE A 113 -0.18 -17.64 14.27
N THR A 114 -0.34 -18.80 13.66
CA THR A 114 0.14 -20.10 14.15
C THR A 114 1.36 -20.53 13.32
N GLU A 115 2.03 -21.62 13.72
CA GLU A 115 3.11 -22.21 12.91
C GLU A 115 2.67 -22.56 11.48
N ASP A 116 1.43 -23.02 11.30
CA ASP A 116 0.90 -23.35 9.97
C ASP A 116 0.65 -22.11 9.13
N VAL A 117 0.13 -21.03 9.75
CA VAL A 117 -0.01 -19.73 9.09
C VAL A 117 1.35 -19.18 8.68
N LYS A 118 2.35 -19.22 9.57
CA LYS A 118 3.72 -18.76 9.29
C LYS A 118 4.34 -19.53 8.12
N LYS A 119 4.24 -20.86 8.12
CA LYS A 119 4.70 -21.71 7.00
C LYS A 119 3.99 -21.39 5.69
N ALA A 120 2.69 -21.10 5.75
CA ALA A 120 1.95 -20.75 4.55
C ALA A 120 2.34 -19.37 4.00
N ILE A 121 2.55 -18.36 4.86
CA ILE A 121 3.10 -17.05 4.46
C ILE A 121 4.48 -17.22 3.80
N ALA A 122 5.34 -18.06 4.38
CA ALA A 122 6.65 -18.38 3.82
C ALA A 122 6.53 -19.01 2.43
N ARG A 123 5.65 -20.01 2.25
CA ARG A 123 5.37 -20.63 0.94
C ARG A 123 4.89 -19.61 -0.10
N LEU A 124 4.03 -18.66 0.30
CA LEU A 124 3.51 -17.60 -0.58
C LEU A 124 4.58 -16.57 -1.00
N SER A 125 5.80 -16.65 -0.45
CA SER A 125 6.92 -15.83 -0.93
C SER A 125 7.26 -16.07 -2.40
N THR A 126 6.89 -17.20 -2.98
CA THR A 126 7.02 -17.43 -4.43
C THR A 126 6.15 -16.47 -5.25
N LEU A 127 5.01 -16.03 -4.71
CA LEU A 127 4.09 -15.08 -5.35
C LEU A 127 4.45 -13.62 -5.08
N ALA A 128 5.11 -13.33 -3.96
CA ALA A 128 5.55 -12.00 -3.57
C ALA A 128 6.98 -11.98 -3.00
N PRO A 129 8.01 -12.32 -3.81
CA PRO A 129 9.37 -12.58 -3.34
C PRO A 129 10.06 -11.36 -2.73
N ALA A 130 9.67 -10.16 -3.16
CA ALA A 130 10.23 -8.91 -2.62
C ALA A 130 9.59 -8.46 -1.29
N HIS A 131 8.53 -9.12 -0.81
CA HIS A 131 7.72 -8.61 0.29
C HIS A 131 7.45 -9.65 1.39
N ASN A 132 6.87 -10.81 1.05
CA ASN A 132 6.49 -11.83 2.04
C ASN A 132 7.66 -12.33 2.93
N PRO A 133 8.90 -12.48 2.42
CA PRO A 133 10.05 -12.82 3.28
C PRO A 133 10.28 -11.82 4.41
N GLY A 134 10.10 -10.51 4.15
CA GLY A 134 10.24 -9.49 5.19
C GLY A 134 9.17 -9.58 6.27
N ALA A 135 7.95 -10.02 5.90
CA ALA A 135 6.91 -10.28 6.89
C ALA A 135 7.25 -11.48 7.78
N VAL A 136 7.81 -12.57 7.20
CA VAL A 136 8.30 -13.73 7.96
C VAL A 136 9.42 -13.32 8.91
N ASP A 137 10.42 -12.56 8.44
CA ASP A 137 11.50 -12.04 9.28
C ASP A 137 10.95 -11.25 10.50
N GLY A 138 9.93 -10.42 10.27
CA GLY A 138 9.27 -9.65 11.32
C GLY A 138 8.54 -10.52 12.34
N ILE A 139 7.80 -11.55 11.87
CA ILE A 139 7.12 -12.52 12.75
C ILE A 139 8.13 -13.23 13.64
N GLU A 140 9.21 -13.76 13.06
CA GLU A 140 10.21 -14.46 13.83
C GLU A 140 11.02 -13.55 14.77
N ALA A 141 11.21 -12.26 14.41
CA ALA A 141 11.83 -11.29 15.30
C ALA A 141 10.98 -11.10 16.57
N ILE A 142 9.66 -11.03 16.42
CA ILE A 142 8.73 -10.91 17.53
C ILE A 142 8.68 -12.18 18.37
N GLU A 143 8.70 -13.38 17.77
CA GLU A 143 8.80 -14.65 18.51
C GLU A 143 10.04 -14.68 19.41
N GLN A 144 11.18 -14.17 18.91
CA GLN A 144 12.43 -14.11 19.67
C GLN A 144 12.41 -13.05 20.77
N SER A 145 11.82 -11.88 20.53
CA SER A 145 11.87 -10.75 21.46
C SER A 145 10.73 -10.71 22.48
N LEU A 146 9.53 -11.15 22.10
CA LEU A 146 8.30 -11.06 22.90
C LEU A 146 7.72 -12.43 23.30
N GLY A 147 8.31 -13.54 22.84
CA GLY A 147 7.89 -14.88 23.22
C GLY A 147 6.46 -15.21 22.77
N SER A 148 5.57 -15.54 23.71
CA SER A 148 4.22 -16.04 23.44
C SER A 148 3.17 -14.95 23.17
N VAL A 149 3.59 -13.73 22.83
CA VAL A 149 2.65 -12.66 22.46
C VAL A 149 1.80 -13.10 21.26
N LYS A 150 0.51 -12.76 21.25
CA LYS A 150 -0.35 -13.02 20.10
C LYS A 150 0.12 -12.17 18.93
N GLN A 151 0.34 -12.81 17.79
CA GLN A 151 0.68 -12.14 16.54
C GLN A 151 -0.46 -12.31 15.54
N VAL A 152 -0.75 -11.27 14.76
CA VAL A 152 -1.84 -11.24 13.77
C VAL A 152 -1.25 -10.89 12.40
N ALA A 153 -1.58 -11.66 11.38
CA ALA A 153 -1.27 -11.33 10.00
C ALA A 153 -2.47 -10.60 9.37
N VAL A 154 -2.22 -9.43 8.77
CA VAL A 154 -3.19 -8.64 8.01
C VAL A 154 -2.71 -8.56 6.56
N PHE A 155 -3.54 -9.03 5.62
CA PHE A 155 -3.12 -9.25 4.24
C PHE A 155 -3.54 -8.12 3.31
N ASP A 156 -2.62 -7.59 2.50
CA ASP A 156 -2.95 -6.59 1.46
C ASP A 156 -3.91 -7.13 0.41
N THR A 157 -3.89 -8.45 0.15
CA THR A 157 -4.84 -9.12 -0.75
C THR A 157 -6.22 -9.32 -0.12
N GLY A 158 -6.36 -9.15 1.21
CA GLY A 158 -7.55 -9.54 1.96
C GLY A 158 -8.80 -8.75 1.55
N PHE A 159 -8.70 -7.43 1.41
CA PHE A 159 -9.84 -6.57 1.04
C PHE A 159 -10.41 -6.91 -0.35
N HIS A 160 -9.55 -7.34 -1.27
CA HIS A 160 -9.90 -7.73 -2.64
C HIS A 160 -10.39 -9.19 -2.75
N SER A 161 -10.49 -9.93 -1.64
CA SER A 161 -11.03 -11.30 -1.65
C SER A 161 -12.51 -11.38 -2.03
N THR A 162 -13.19 -10.23 -2.11
CA THR A 162 -14.59 -10.07 -2.50
C THR A 162 -14.80 -9.78 -3.97
N LEU A 163 -13.72 -9.73 -4.78
CA LEU A 163 -13.81 -9.56 -6.23
C LEU A 163 -14.71 -10.65 -6.84
N PRO A 164 -15.67 -10.29 -7.71
CA PRO A 164 -16.42 -11.26 -8.47
C PRO A 164 -15.49 -12.02 -9.43
N ASP A 165 -15.79 -13.28 -9.72
CA ASP A 165 -14.94 -14.11 -10.58
C ASP A 165 -14.73 -13.51 -11.98
N ALA A 166 -15.72 -12.79 -12.51
CA ALA A 166 -15.59 -12.07 -13.78
C ALA A 166 -14.51 -10.97 -13.78
N ALA A 167 -14.19 -10.39 -12.61
CA ALA A 167 -13.08 -9.44 -12.45
C ALA A 167 -11.78 -10.14 -12.02
N ALA A 168 -11.90 -11.28 -11.32
CA ALA A 168 -10.76 -11.97 -10.74
C ALA A 168 -10.08 -12.96 -11.70
N ILE A 169 -10.82 -13.62 -12.60
CA ILE A 169 -10.31 -14.68 -13.47
C ILE A 169 -9.77 -14.07 -14.77
N TYR A 170 -8.54 -14.44 -15.12
CA TYR A 170 -7.94 -14.05 -16.40
C TYR A 170 -8.53 -14.89 -17.55
N PRO A 171 -8.73 -14.31 -18.75
CA PRO A 171 -9.27 -15.02 -19.91
C PRO A 171 -8.21 -15.92 -20.58
N GLY A 172 -7.80 -16.97 -19.88
CA GLY A 172 -6.83 -17.98 -20.33
C GLY A 172 -7.33 -19.41 -20.13
N PRO A 173 -6.45 -20.42 -20.26
CA PRO A 173 -6.76 -21.80 -19.94
C PRO A 173 -7.31 -21.93 -18.51
N TYR A 174 -8.35 -22.75 -18.32
CA TYR A 174 -9.03 -22.86 -17.02
C TYR A 174 -8.13 -23.46 -15.94
N GLU A 175 -7.12 -24.23 -16.33
CA GLU A 175 -6.08 -24.80 -15.47
C GLU A 175 -5.35 -23.71 -14.67
N TRP A 176 -5.29 -22.47 -15.17
CA TRP A 176 -4.75 -21.33 -14.41
C TRP A 176 -5.55 -21.06 -13.15
N VAL A 177 -6.88 -21.16 -13.20
CA VAL A 177 -7.76 -21.00 -12.05
C VAL A 177 -7.50 -22.10 -11.02
N GLU A 178 -7.35 -23.35 -11.49
CA GLU A 178 -7.03 -24.52 -10.64
C GLU A 178 -5.65 -24.40 -9.98
N GLN A 179 -4.69 -23.77 -10.65
CA GLN A 179 -3.36 -23.44 -10.12
C GLN A 179 -3.36 -22.19 -9.22
N GLY A 180 -4.50 -21.50 -9.11
CA GLY A 180 -4.66 -20.27 -8.34
C GLY A 180 -4.06 -19.02 -8.97
N ILE A 181 -3.83 -19.03 -10.28
CA ILE A 181 -3.52 -17.84 -11.07
C ILE A 181 -4.81 -17.07 -11.29
N ARG A 182 -4.95 -15.97 -10.55
CA ARG A 182 -6.07 -15.04 -10.61
C ARG A 182 -5.61 -13.66 -10.17
N ARG A 183 -6.43 -12.64 -10.38
CA ARG A 183 -6.25 -11.33 -9.79
C ARG A 183 -6.49 -11.41 -8.29
N TYR A 184 -5.46 -11.09 -7.52
CA TYR A 184 -5.54 -10.96 -6.07
C TYR A 184 -5.75 -9.52 -5.64
N GLY A 185 -5.09 -8.56 -6.32
CA GLY A 185 -5.08 -7.16 -5.92
C GLY A 185 -4.22 -6.89 -4.68
N PHE A 186 -3.68 -5.68 -4.55
CA PHE A 186 -2.82 -5.28 -3.43
C PHE A 186 -3.15 -3.86 -2.98
N HIS A 187 -2.47 -3.41 -1.92
CA HIS A 187 -2.82 -2.20 -1.17
C HIS A 187 -4.24 -2.26 -0.57
N GLY A 188 -4.77 -3.46 -0.33
CA GLY A 188 -6.12 -3.64 0.20
C GLY A 188 -6.32 -3.00 1.57
N ILE A 189 -5.30 -3.01 2.44
CA ILE A 189 -5.34 -2.32 3.74
C ILE A 189 -5.53 -0.81 3.53
N SER A 190 -4.78 -0.22 2.61
CA SER A 190 -4.87 1.20 2.28
C SER A 190 -6.22 1.56 1.64
N HIS A 191 -6.67 0.78 0.65
CA HIS A 191 -7.97 1.00 0.00
C HIS A 191 -9.13 0.88 0.98
N GLN A 192 -9.13 -0.15 1.83
CA GLN A 192 -10.14 -0.35 2.86
C GLN A 192 -10.15 0.79 3.87
N TYR A 193 -8.99 1.24 4.32
CA TYR A 193 -8.87 2.38 5.23
C TYR A 193 -9.45 3.65 4.59
N CYS A 194 -9.03 3.96 3.36
CA CYS A 194 -9.47 5.15 2.64
C CYS A 194 -10.97 5.14 2.33
N ALA A 195 -11.55 3.97 2.02
CA ALA A 195 -12.99 3.84 1.80
C ALA A 195 -13.79 4.14 3.08
N ASN A 196 -13.40 3.54 4.22
CA ASN A 196 -14.01 3.83 5.51
C ASN A 196 -13.83 5.30 5.90
N ARG A 197 -12.65 5.86 5.69
CA ARG A 197 -12.36 7.25 6.01
C ARG A 197 -13.15 8.23 5.13
N ALA A 198 -13.37 7.90 3.86
CA ALA A 198 -14.22 8.70 2.97
C ALA A 198 -15.66 8.75 3.48
N ALA A 199 -16.23 7.61 3.86
CA ALA A 199 -17.57 7.52 4.44
C ALA A 199 -17.69 8.38 5.72
N GLN A 200 -16.69 8.33 6.60
CA GLN A 200 -16.62 9.16 7.81
C GLN A 200 -16.57 10.66 7.50
N ILE A 201 -15.72 11.09 6.55
CA ILE A 201 -15.58 12.50 6.17
C ILE A 201 -16.90 13.04 5.60
N LEU A 202 -17.61 12.23 4.82
CA LEU A 202 -18.88 12.61 4.20
C LEU A 202 -20.09 12.45 5.15
N GLY A 203 -19.92 11.83 6.32
CA GLY A 203 -21.03 11.53 7.23
C GLY A 203 -22.06 10.57 6.62
N GLN A 204 -21.61 9.66 5.76
CA GLN A 204 -22.46 8.72 5.02
C GLN A 204 -22.08 7.28 5.34
N ASP A 205 -23.03 6.36 5.14
CA ASP A 205 -22.75 4.93 5.31
C ASP A 205 -21.93 4.41 4.10
N LEU A 206 -20.86 3.66 4.37
CA LEU A 206 -19.99 3.14 3.32
C LEU A 206 -20.74 2.25 2.31
N THR A 207 -21.78 1.53 2.73
CA THR A 207 -22.52 0.66 1.83
C THR A 207 -23.41 1.44 0.85
N SER A 208 -23.68 2.71 1.13
CA SER A 208 -24.43 3.59 0.22
C SER A 208 -23.58 4.23 -0.88
N LEU A 209 -22.25 4.05 -0.83
CA LEU A 209 -21.30 4.75 -1.69
C LEU A 209 -20.71 3.85 -2.78
N ARG A 210 -20.53 4.44 -3.98
CA ARG A 210 -19.68 3.92 -5.06
C ARG A 210 -18.40 4.74 -5.10
N LEU A 211 -17.28 4.12 -4.74
CA LEU A 211 -15.99 4.78 -4.65
C LEU A 211 -14.99 4.21 -5.65
N ILE A 212 -14.13 5.09 -6.15
CA ILE A 212 -12.83 4.69 -6.72
C ILE A 212 -11.75 5.24 -5.79
N THR A 213 -10.90 4.38 -5.27
CA THR A 213 -9.75 4.75 -4.46
C THR A 213 -8.46 4.68 -5.28
N CYS A 214 -7.76 5.80 -5.40
CA CYS A 214 -6.50 5.95 -6.12
C CYS A 214 -5.33 5.95 -5.12
N HIS A 215 -4.75 4.78 -4.85
CA HIS A 215 -3.48 4.69 -4.12
C HIS A 215 -2.34 4.96 -5.09
N LEU A 216 -1.78 6.17 -5.04
CA LEU A 216 -0.74 6.62 -5.96
C LEU A 216 0.56 6.86 -5.17
N GLY A 217 1.46 5.89 -5.19
CA GLY A 217 2.78 5.96 -4.58
C GLY A 217 3.87 5.57 -5.57
N ASN A 218 4.97 4.97 -5.09
CA ASN A 218 5.94 4.34 -5.99
C ASN A 218 5.35 3.10 -6.68
N GLY A 219 4.49 2.37 -5.98
CA GLY A 219 3.50 1.47 -6.57
C GLY A 219 2.14 2.17 -6.65
N CYS A 220 1.40 1.93 -7.73
CA CYS A 220 0.10 2.57 -7.95
C CYS A 220 -0.98 1.52 -8.20
N SER A 221 -2.14 1.69 -7.58
CA SER A 221 -3.30 0.84 -7.83
C SER A 221 -4.60 1.61 -7.63
N LEU A 222 -5.62 1.24 -8.40
CA LEU A 222 -6.99 1.68 -8.15
C LEU A 222 -7.82 0.52 -7.63
N ALA A 223 -8.86 0.84 -6.85
CA ALA A 223 -9.92 -0.12 -6.53
C ALA A 223 -11.29 0.53 -6.74
N ALA A 224 -12.22 -0.20 -7.38
CA ALA A 224 -13.63 0.11 -7.34
C ALA A 224 -14.28 -0.57 -6.13
N ILE A 225 -15.06 0.22 -5.39
CA ILE A 225 -15.65 -0.18 -4.12
C ILE A 225 -17.14 0.13 -4.16
N LYS A 226 -17.97 -0.88 -3.88
CA LYS A 226 -19.43 -0.78 -3.84
C LYS A 226 -19.95 -1.65 -2.71
N ASP A 227 -20.99 -1.20 -2.02
CA ASP A 227 -21.56 -1.88 -0.85
C ASP A 227 -20.49 -2.18 0.23
N GLY A 228 -19.48 -1.30 0.32
CA GLY A 228 -18.31 -1.44 1.21
C GLY A 228 -17.32 -2.55 0.84
N ARG A 229 -17.42 -3.14 -0.35
CA ARG A 229 -16.58 -4.25 -0.81
C ARG A 229 -15.80 -3.87 -2.06
N SER A 230 -14.60 -4.40 -2.21
CA SER A 230 -13.83 -4.24 -3.45
C SER A 230 -14.41 -5.14 -4.53
N ILE A 231 -14.85 -4.53 -5.63
CA ILE A 231 -15.46 -5.24 -6.76
C ILE A 231 -14.57 -5.26 -8.01
N ASP A 232 -13.53 -4.40 -8.05
CA ASP A 232 -12.51 -4.39 -9.09
C ASP A 232 -11.22 -3.72 -8.56
N THR A 233 -10.06 -4.06 -9.13
CA THR A 233 -8.75 -3.50 -8.76
C THR A 233 -7.72 -3.65 -9.88
N THR A 234 -6.85 -2.66 -10.05
CA THR A 234 -5.92 -2.65 -11.20
C THR A 234 -4.78 -3.64 -11.05
N MET A 235 -4.27 -3.86 -9.83
CA MET A 235 -3.20 -4.84 -9.63
C MET A 235 -3.76 -6.26 -9.70
N GLY A 236 -2.92 -7.18 -10.17
CA GLY A 236 -3.33 -8.46 -10.72
C GLY A 236 -2.96 -9.65 -9.84
N PHE A 237 -2.46 -10.69 -10.51
CA PHE A 237 -1.76 -11.80 -9.86
C PHE A 237 -0.53 -11.34 -9.08
N THR A 238 0.16 -10.31 -9.59
CA THR A 238 1.30 -9.67 -8.91
C THR A 238 1.09 -8.15 -8.85
N PRO A 239 1.88 -7.42 -8.06
CA PRO A 239 1.85 -5.95 -8.02
C PRO A 239 2.34 -5.27 -9.32
N LEU A 240 2.63 -6.01 -10.39
CA LEU A 240 3.10 -5.48 -11.67
C LEU A 240 1.95 -4.98 -12.56
N ASP A 241 0.80 -5.65 -12.54
CA ASP A 241 -0.34 -5.35 -13.41
C ASP A 241 -0.99 -4.00 -13.07
N GLY A 242 -1.69 -3.41 -14.03
CA GLY A 242 -2.48 -2.19 -13.85
C GLY A 242 -1.79 -0.93 -14.34
N LEU A 243 -1.67 0.05 -13.45
CA LEU A 243 -1.16 1.38 -13.79
C LEU A 243 0.34 1.37 -14.09
N MET A 244 0.78 2.34 -14.89
CA MET A 244 2.18 2.72 -14.93
C MET A 244 2.60 3.25 -13.56
N MET A 245 3.76 2.83 -13.05
CA MET A 245 4.25 3.19 -11.72
C MET A 245 5.62 3.88 -11.79
N GLY A 246 6.31 4.05 -10.66
CA GLY A 246 7.65 4.64 -10.64
C GLY A 246 8.66 3.88 -11.49
N SER A 247 8.76 2.56 -11.28
CA SER A 247 9.70 1.68 -11.99
C SER A 247 9.06 0.45 -12.63
N ARG A 248 7.74 0.25 -12.45
CA ARG A 248 6.97 -0.85 -13.03
C ARG A 248 6.23 -0.43 -14.28
N CYS A 249 6.16 -1.32 -15.27
CA CYS A 249 5.49 -1.04 -16.54
C CYS A 249 3.96 -0.90 -16.44
N GLY A 250 3.32 -1.59 -15.50
CA GLY A 250 1.87 -1.75 -15.51
C GLY A 250 1.44 -2.80 -16.53
N SER A 251 0.15 -2.79 -16.90
CA SER A 251 -0.38 -3.66 -17.96
C SER A 251 0.21 -3.29 -19.32
N ILE A 252 0.82 -4.27 -19.99
CA ILE A 252 1.32 -4.18 -21.36
C ILE A 252 0.89 -5.42 -22.17
N ASP A 253 1.03 -5.36 -23.48
CA ASP A 253 0.74 -6.50 -24.36
C ASP A 253 1.67 -7.68 -24.06
N PRO A 254 1.16 -8.87 -23.67
CA PRO A 254 1.97 -10.07 -23.46
C PRO A 254 2.78 -10.50 -24.70
N GLY A 255 2.35 -10.13 -25.91
CA GLY A 255 3.09 -10.35 -27.15
C GLY A 255 4.46 -9.68 -27.16
N ILE A 256 4.62 -8.55 -26.45
CA ILE A 256 5.93 -7.90 -26.25
C ILE A 256 6.87 -8.82 -25.48
N LEU A 257 6.38 -9.51 -24.45
CA LEU A 257 7.20 -10.42 -23.66
C LEU A 257 7.68 -11.60 -24.49
N ILE A 258 6.77 -12.20 -25.27
CA ILE A 258 7.09 -13.31 -26.19
C ILE A 258 8.12 -12.86 -27.24
N TYR A 259 7.97 -11.64 -27.78
CA TYR A 259 8.92 -11.08 -28.72
C TYR A 259 10.31 -10.90 -28.11
N LEU A 260 10.41 -10.30 -26.92
CA LEU A 260 11.69 -10.07 -26.24
C LEU A 260 12.42 -11.38 -25.89
N LEU A 261 11.69 -12.40 -25.45
CA LEU A 261 12.24 -13.74 -25.21
C LEU A 261 12.84 -14.36 -26.48
N ARG A 262 12.18 -14.17 -27.62
CA ARG A 262 12.57 -14.82 -28.89
C ARG A 262 13.62 -14.06 -29.68
N GLN A 263 13.63 -12.73 -29.61
CA GLN A 263 14.41 -11.86 -30.51
C GLN A 263 15.53 -11.10 -29.81
N SER A 264 15.56 -11.08 -28.47
CA SER A 264 16.48 -10.21 -27.72
C SER A 264 17.20 -10.94 -26.58
N ASP A 265 17.24 -12.28 -26.64
CA ASP A 265 17.92 -13.16 -25.67
C ASP A 265 17.60 -12.85 -24.20
N TYR A 266 16.39 -12.37 -23.92
CA TYR A 266 15.95 -12.13 -22.56
C TYR A 266 15.74 -13.46 -21.82
N SER A 267 16.22 -13.53 -20.57
CA SER A 267 15.83 -14.58 -19.62
C SER A 267 14.57 -14.16 -18.85
N ALA A 268 13.98 -15.09 -18.11
CA ALA A 268 12.85 -14.77 -17.22
C ALA A 268 13.25 -13.72 -16.16
N GLU A 269 14.46 -13.81 -15.63
CA GLU A 269 15.01 -12.90 -14.63
C GLU A 269 15.28 -11.51 -15.22
N SER A 270 15.81 -11.42 -16.44
CA SER A 270 16.03 -10.13 -17.08
C SER A 270 14.71 -9.44 -17.44
N LEU A 271 13.69 -10.20 -17.86
CA LEU A 271 12.34 -9.66 -18.03
C LEU A 271 11.74 -9.19 -16.73
N ASP A 272 11.80 -9.99 -15.66
CA ASP A 272 11.29 -9.58 -14.35
C ASP A 272 11.94 -8.27 -13.90
N TYR A 273 13.26 -8.16 -14.02
CA TYR A 273 13.98 -6.94 -13.70
C TYR A 273 13.52 -5.75 -14.56
N VAL A 274 13.44 -5.90 -15.89
CA VAL A 274 13.04 -4.79 -16.76
C VAL A 274 11.62 -4.33 -16.44
N LEU A 275 10.69 -5.27 -16.28
CA LEU A 275 9.29 -4.97 -16.02
C LEU A 275 9.06 -4.37 -14.62
N ASN A 276 9.80 -4.80 -13.59
CA ASN A 276 9.61 -4.35 -12.22
C ASN A 276 10.51 -3.18 -11.78
N LYS A 277 11.68 -2.98 -12.40
CA LYS A 277 12.73 -2.07 -11.89
C LYS A 277 13.25 -1.06 -12.91
N ALA A 278 13.12 -1.34 -14.21
CA ALA A 278 13.64 -0.49 -15.28
C ALA A 278 12.56 0.08 -16.23
N SER A 279 11.29 -0.06 -15.87
CA SER A 279 10.14 0.44 -16.64
C SER A 279 9.53 1.66 -15.96
N GLY A 280 8.25 1.96 -16.25
CA GLY A 280 7.51 3.03 -15.57
C GLY A 280 8.08 4.42 -15.86
N LEU A 281 7.85 5.34 -14.91
CA LEU A 281 8.36 6.72 -15.00
C LEU A 281 9.87 6.73 -15.26
N ARG A 282 10.62 5.87 -14.56
CA ARG A 282 12.08 5.73 -14.72
C ARG A 282 12.46 5.34 -16.15
N GLY A 283 11.86 4.27 -16.67
CA GLY A 283 12.20 3.72 -17.98
C GLY A 283 11.90 4.70 -19.12
N ILE A 284 10.72 5.33 -19.10
CA ILE A 284 10.33 6.27 -20.16
C ILE A 284 11.10 7.58 -20.05
N SER A 285 11.16 8.19 -18.86
CA SER A 285 11.84 9.48 -18.68
C SER A 285 13.35 9.38 -18.86
N GLY A 286 13.95 8.25 -18.44
CA GLY A 286 15.40 8.12 -18.30
C GLY A 286 15.97 8.95 -17.15
N VAL A 287 15.13 9.49 -16.26
CA VAL A 287 15.52 10.39 -15.16
C VAL A 287 15.39 9.67 -13.82
N SER A 288 14.17 9.39 -13.38
CA SER A 288 13.90 8.89 -12.04
C SER A 288 12.57 8.14 -11.96
N SER A 289 12.42 7.28 -10.96
CA SER A 289 11.12 6.75 -10.54
C SER A 289 10.28 7.75 -9.74
N ASP A 290 10.92 8.82 -9.25
CA ASP A 290 10.29 9.81 -8.38
C ASP A 290 9.67 10.94 -9.20
N LEU A 291 8.35 11.09 -9.08
CA LEU A 291 7.59 12.08 -9.83
C LEU A 291 8.10 13.53 -9.67
N PRO A 292 8.51 14.01 -8.48
CA PRO A 292 9.06 15.37 -8.35
C PRO A 292 10.30 15.61 -9.22
N GLN A 293 11.19 14.63 -9.33
CA GLN A 293 12.39 14.74 -10.19
C GLN A 293 12.01 14.71 -11.68
N VAL A 294 11.00 13.91 -12.05
CA VAL A 294 10.45 13.91 -13.41
C VAL A 294 9.83 15.27 -13.75
N MET A 295 9.10 15.89 -12.83
CA MET A 295 8.53 17.23 -13.03
C MET A 295 9.60 18.30 -13.20
N GLU A 296 10.66 18.28 -12.39
CA GLU A 296 11.81 19.17 -12.56
C GLU A 296 12.44 19.03 -13.95
N ALA A 297 12.63 17.79 -14.43
CA ALA A 297 13.14 17.55 -15.77
C ALA A 297 12.18 18.09 -16.87
N ILE A 298 10.86 18.05 -16.66
CA ILE A 298 9.88 18.68 -17.57
C ILE A 298 10.08 20.19 -17.62
N TYR A 299 10.25 20.85 -16.48
CA TYR A 299 10.51 22.30 -16.43
C TYR A 299 11.81 22.68 -17.15
N GLN A 300 12.81 21.78 -17.14
CA GLN A 300 14.07 21.94 -17.87
C GLN A 300 13.97 21.56 -19.37
N GLY A 301 12.78 21.25 -19.88
CA GLY A 301 12.55 20.96 -21.30
C GLY A 301 12.83 19.51 -21.72
N ASN A 302 12.94 18.55 -20.78
CA ASN A 302 13.15 17.15 -21.12
C ASN A 302 11.90 16.51 -21.72
N TYR A 303 11.94 16.27 -23.04
CA TYR A 303 10.85 15.65 -23.80
C TYR A 303 10.44 14.26 -23.27
N ARG A 304 11.42 13.41 -22.89
CA ARG A 304 11.13 12.06 -22.39
C ARG A 304 10.44 12.10 -21.03
N ALA A 305 10.79 13.05 -20.17
CA ALA A 305 10.11 13.27 -18.89
C ALA A 305 8.65 13.69 -19.11
N LYS A 306 8.39 14.58 -20.08
CA LYS A 306 7.04 14.98 -20.46
C LYS A 306 6.22 13.81 -21.00
N LEU A 307 6.81 13.00 -21.88
CA LEU A 307 6.18 11.78 -22.38
C LEU A 307 5.85 10.80 -21.24
N ALA A 308 6.75 10.61 -20.27
CA ALA A 308 6.51 9.76 -19.12
C ALA A 308 5.32 10.23 -18.27
N TRP A 309 5.22 11.54 -18.03
CA TRP A 309 4.05 12.14 -17.37
C TRP A 309 2.76 11.92 -18.15
N ASP A 310 2.78 12.15 -19.47
CA ASP A 310 1.60 12.02 -20.32
C ASP A 310 1.07 10.58 -20.34
N ILE A 311 1.98 9.59 -20.42
CA ILE A 311 1.60 8.18 -20.31
C ILE A 311 1.07 7.86 -18.92
N TYR A 312 1.69 8.37 -17.85
CA TYR A 312 1.23 8.14 -16.47
C TYR A 312 -0.21 8.65 -16.28
N VAL A 313 -0.49 9.89 -16.66
CA VAL A 313 -1.83 10.50 -16.58
C VAL A 313 -2.83 9.76 -17.46
N HIS A 314 -2.43 9.40 -18.69
CA HIS A 314 -3.28 8.63 -19.60
C HIS A 314 -3.67 7.27 -19.00
N ARG A 315 -2.71 6.52 -18.46
CA ARG A 315 -2.96 5.21 -17.83
C ARG A 315 -3.81 5.34 -16.57
N LEU A 316 -3.59 6.38 -15.76
CA LEU A 316 -4.42 6.68 -14.60
C LEU A 316 -5.88 6.95 -15.02
N ARG A 317 -6.10 7.83 -16.01
CA ARG A 317 -7.43 8.11 -16.53
C ARG A 317 -8.10 6.86 -17.10
N ALA A 318 -7.37 6.07 -17.91
CA ALA A 318 -7.89 4.81 -18.45
C ALA A 318 -8.30 3.83 -17.34
N GLY A 319 -7.48 3.70 -16.29
CA GLY A 319 -7.79 2.85 -15.13
C GLY A 319 -9.01 3.34 -14.34
N ILE A 320 -9.18 4.64 -14.13
CA ILE A 320 -10.40 5.17 -13.49
C ILE A 320 -11.61 4.86 -14.38
N GLY A 321 -11.47 5.05 -15.70
CA GLY A 321 -12.51 4.75 -16.69
C GLY A 321 -12.99 3.31 -16.67
N SER A 322 -12.08 2.33 -16.54
CA SER A 322 -12.48 0.91 -16.46
C SER A 322 -13.27 0.61 -15.20
N MET A 323 -12.90 1.22 -14.07
CA MET A 323 -13.56 1.04 -12.77
C MET A 323 -14.98 1.63 -12.73
N LEU A 324 -15.23 2.71 -13.49
CA LEU A 324 -16.57 3.31 -13.60
C LEU A 324 -17.61 2.33 -14.16
N ALA A 325 -17.21 1.53 -15.16
CA ALA A 325 -18.08 0.52 -15.77
C ALA A 325 -18.49 -0.56 -14.75
N SER A 326 -17.56 -0.97 -13.88
CA SER A 326 -17.81 -1.93 -12.81
C SER A 326 -18.79 -1.39 -11.76
N LEU A 327 -18.82 -0.07 -11.53
CA LEU A 327 -19.66 0.57 -10.50
C LEU A 327 -21.06 0.97 -10.98
N GLY A 328 -21.23 1.30 -12.26
CA GLY A 328 -22.47 1.88 -12.79
C GLY A 328 -22.70 3.33 -12.36
N GLY A 329 -21.61 4.06 -12.07
CA GLY A 329 -21.59 5.44 -11.60
C GLY A 329 -20.53 5.67 -10.51
N LEU A 330 -20.35 6.91 -10.08
CA LEU A 330 -19.31 7.27 -9.12
C LEU A 330 -19.84 8.34 -8.17
N ASP A 331 -19.73 8.09 -6.87
CA ASP A 331 -20.07 9.08 -5.84
C ASP A 331 -18.81 9.76 -5.30
N VAL A 332 -17.71 9.00 -5.19
CA VAL A 332 -16.47 9.47 -4.55
C VAL A 332 -15.22 9.00 -5.30
N LEU A 333 -14.33 9.94 -5.65
CA LEU A 333 -12.98 9.67 -6.10
C LEU A 333 -11.99 10.03 -4.99
N VAL A 334 -11.23 9.06 -4.49
CA VAL A 334 -10.28 9.28 -3.39
C VAL A 334 -8.85 9.25 -3.93
N PHE A 335 -8.02 10.20 -3.53
CA PHE A 335 -6.57 10.17 -3.75
C PHE A 335 -5.84 9.95 -2.44
N THR A 336 -4.88 9.03 -2.45
CA THR A 336 -4.07 8.69 -1.28
C THR A 336 -2.65 8.26 -1.68
N ALA A 337 -1.81 7.99 -0.69
CA ALA A 337 -0.39 7.68 -0.79
C ALA A 337 0.45 8.85 -1.31
N GLY A 338 1.78 8.65 -1.38
CA GLY A 338 2.74 9.75 -1.52
C GLY A 338 2.49 10.71 -2.69
N VAL A 339 2.12 10.20 -3.88
CA VAL A 339 1.80 11.03 -5.05
C VAL A 339 0.37 11.57 -4.95
N GLY A 340 -0.61 10.74 -4.57
CA GLY A 340 -2.01 11.14 -4.52
C GLY A 340 -2.28 12.24 -3.48
N GLU A 341 -1.57 12.21 -2.35
CA GLU A 341 -1.66 13.20 -1.28
C GLU A 341 -0.94 14.51 -1.63
N LYS A 342 0.22 14.44 -2.29
CA LYS A 342 1.11 15.61 -2.45
C LYS A 342 1.04 16.28 -3.81
N SER A 343 0.59 15.59 -4.87
CA SER A 343 0.58 16.15 -6.22
C SER A 343 -0.80 16.68 -6.61
N SER A 344 -1.02 17.99 -6.39
CA SER A 344 -2.20 18.70 -6.87
C SER A 344 -2.34 18.62 -8.39
N LEU A 345 -1.22 18.63 -9.12
CA LEU A 345 -1.17 18.48 -10.58
C LEU A 345 -1.70 17.12 -11.04
N ILE A 346 -1.33 16.02 -10.38
CA ILE A 346 -1.86 14.70 -10.72
C ILE A 346 -3.35 14.62 -10.42
N ARG A 347 -3.80 15.16 -9.28
CA ARG A 347 -5.23 15.17 -8.95
C ARG A 347 -6.04 15.98 -9.97
N GLN A 348 -5.54 17.16 -10.33
CA GLN A 348 -6.14 18.01 -11.35
C GLN A 348 -6.25 17.27 -12.68
N ALA A 349 -5.11 16.76 -13.19
CA ALA A 349 -5.06 16.03 -14.44
C ALA A 349 -5.94 14.77 -14.41
N ALA A 350 -5.96 14.01 -13.31
CA ALA A 350 -6.84 12.85 -13.19
C ALA A 350 -8.32 13.25 -13.25
N CYS A 351 -8.72 14.36 -12.63
CA CYS A 351 -10.11 14.81 -12.50
C CYS A 351 -10.69 15.41 -13.79
N GLU A 352 -9.91 16.17 -14.57
CA GLU A 352 -10.34 16.85 -15.80
C GLU A 352 -11.05 15.91 -16.80
N ALA A 353 -10.64 14.64 -16.88
CA ALA A 353 -11.25 13.68 -17.80
C ALA A 353 -12.70 13.33 -17.46
N TRP A 354 -13.18 13.68 -16.26
CA TRP A 354 -14.48 13.25 -15.72
C TRP A 354 -15.46 14.41 -15.53
N GLU A 355 -15.16 15.61 -16.05
CA GLU A 355 -16.07 16.76 -15.99
C GLU A 355 -17.44 16.46 -16.61
N PHE A 356 -17.49 15.59 -17.62
CA PHE A 356 -18.73 15.15 -18.25
C PHE A 356 -19.65 14.34 -17.30
N LEU A 357 -19.12 13.81 -16.20
CA LEU A 357 -19.89 13.17 -15.11
C LEU A 357 -20.34 14.17 -14.05
N GLY A 358 -20.03 15.45 -14.22
CA GLY A 358 -20.28 16.50 -13.23
C GLY A 358 -19.24 16.54 -12.11
N LEU A 359 -18.08 15.91 -12.26
CA LEU A 359 -16.96 16.05 -11.33
C LEU A 359 -16.30 17.43 -11.52
N LYS A 360 -16.26 18.23 -10.45
CA LYS A 360 -15.67 19.57 -10.44
C LYS A 360 -14.76 19.71 -9.23
N ILE A 361 -13.47 19.87 -9.47
CA ILE A 361 -12.46 20.09 -8.43
C ILE A 361 -12.34 21.59 -8.12
N ASP A 362 -12.24 21.92 -6.83
CA ASP A 362 -11.91 23.26 -6.37
C ASP A 362 -10.39 23.45 -6.46
N SER A 363 -9.94 24.29 -7.40
CA SER A 363 -8.52 24.49 -7.67
C SER A 363 -7.75 25.07 -6.49
N GLU A 364 -8.38 25.93 -5.68
CA GLU A 364 -7.72 26.53 -4.52
C GLU A 364 -7.52 25.47 -3.43
N LYS A 365 -8.57 24.73 -3.07
CA LYS A 365 -8.46 23.63 -2.10
C LYS A 365 -7.47 22.57 -2.55
N ASN A 366 -7.46 22.23 -3.84
CA ASN A 366 -6.54 21.25 -4.41
C ASN A 366 -5.06 21.69 -4.25
N GLN A 367 -4.76 22.97 -4.40
CA GLN A 367 -3.41 23.52 -4.29
C GLN A 367 -2.89 23.56 -2.85
N GLN A 368 -3.77 23.68 -1.85
CA GLN A 368 -3.38 23.74 -0.43
C GLN A 368 -2.79 22.42 0.11
N GLN A 369 -2.88 21.31 -0.63
CA GLN A 369 -2.36 19.98 -0.24
C GLN A 369 -2.87 19.50 1.13
N LEU A 370 -4.08 19.92 1.50
CA LEU A 370 -4.75 19.46 2.70
C LEU A 370 -5.04 17.95 2.61
N ILE A 371 -5.00 17.27 3.75
CA ILE A 371 -5.31 15.85 3.89
C ILE A 371 -6.61 15.65 4.68
N ASN A 372 -7.27 14.52 4.44
CA ASN A 372 -8.57 14.18 5.01
C ASN A 372 -9.65 15.22 4.73
N VAL A 373 -9.68 15.75 3.50
CA VAL A 373 -10.58 16.82 3.07
C VAL A 373 -11.22 16.48 1.72
N ASP A 374 -12.42 17.03 1.51
CA ASP A 374 -13.08 17.08 0.22
C ASP A 374 -12.68 18.35 -0.55
N ILE A 375 -12.05 18.15 -1.70
CA ILE A 375 -11.52 19.20 -2.58
C ILE A 375 -12.39 19.44 -3.81
N ALA A 376 -13.60 18.85 -3.90
CA ALA A 376 -14.51 19.18 -4.99
C ALA A 376 -15.34 20.45 -4.68
N THR A 377 -15.81 21.14 -5.72
CA THR A 377 -16.69 22.32 -5.54
C THR A 377 -18.05 21.88 -4.98
N PRO A 378 -18.84 22.78 -4.36
CA PRO A 378 -20.18 22.45 -3.85
C PRO A 378 -21.13 21.89 -4.92
N GLU A 379 -20.99 22.31 -6.18
CA GLU A 379 -21.83 21.90 -7.31
C GLU A 379 -21.35 20.62 -8.00
N SER A 380 -20.29 19.99 -7.49
CA SER A 380 -19.79 18.73 -8.03
C SER A 380 -20.71 17.56 -7.65
N ASN A 381 -21.13 16.78 -8.65
CA ASN A 381 -21.91 15.55 -8.45
C ASN A 381 -21.06 14.43 -7.83
N VAL A 382 -19.75 14.46 -8.07
CA VAL A 382 -18.79 13.48 -7.56
C VAL A 382 -17.90 14.16 -6.52
N ARG A 383 -17.79 13.59 -5.33
CA ARG A 383 -16.88 14.11 -4.30
C ARG A 383 -15.46 13.68 -4.59
N VAL A 384 -14.49 14.56 -4.31
CA VAL A 384 -13.07 14.28 -4.55
C VAL A 384 -12.33 14.45 -3.23
N LEU A 385 -11.85 13.36 -2.65
CA LEU A 385 -11.22 13.41 -1.33
C LEU A 385 -9.72 13.16 -1.45
N VAL A 386 -8.95 13.91 -0.67
CA VAL A 386 -7.53 13.61 -0.42
C VAL A 386 -7.46 13.02 0.97
N ILE A 387 -7.02 11.77 1.10
CA ILE A 387 -7.00 11.05 2.38
C ILE A 387 -5.58 10.59 2.66
N HIS A 388 -5.08 10.88 3.85
CA HIS A 388 -3.81 10.32 4.32
C HIS A 388 -4.04 8.88 4.76
N THR A 389 -3.47 7.92 4.04
CA THR A 389 -3.65 6.50 4.40
C THR A 389 -2.86 6.16 5.65
N GLN A 390 -3.52 5.53 6.63
CA GLN A 390 -2.89 5.10 7.88
C GLN A 390 -2.95 3.57 7.98
N GLU A 391 -2.17 2.89 7.12
CA GLU A 391 -2.12 1.42 7.06
C GLU A 391 -1.78 0.81 8.42
N ASP A 392 -0.84 1.41 9.16
CA ASP A 392 -0.43 0.91 10.47
C ASP A 392 -1.58 0.96 11.48
N TRP A 393 -2.38 2.04 11.46
CA TRP A 393 -3.58 2.12 12.26
C TRP A 393 -4.64 1.10 11.81
N ALA A 394 -4.85 0.93 10.51
CA ALA A 394 -5.79 -0.07 9.99
C ALA A 394 -5.42 -1.50 10.45
N ILE A 395 -4.13 -1.83 10.51
CA ILE A 395 -3.64 -3.10 11.06
C ILE A 395 -3.93 -3.19 12.57
N ALA A 396 -3.69 -2.11 13.33
CA ALA A 396 -4.01 -2.09 14.76
C ALA A 396 -5.51 -2.30 15.02
N GLN A 397 -6.38 -1.69 14.20
CA GLN A 397 -7.83 -1.88 14.26
C GLN A 397 -8.22 -3.35 14.01
N GLN A 398 -7.61 -4.01 13.02
CA GLN A 398 -7.82 -5.44 12.76
C GLN A 398 -7.38 -6.31 13.94
N CYS A 399 -6.25 -6.01 14.57
CA CYS A 399 -5.78 -6.72 15.76
C CYS A 399 -6.76 -6.58 16.93
N TRP A 400 -7.20 -5.34 17.22
CA TRP A 400 -8.17 -5.07 18.27
C TRP A 400 -9.48 -5.84 18.03
N GLN A 401 -10.03 -5.78 16.81
CA GLN A 401 -11.27 -6.47 16.45
C GLN A 401 -11.18 -8.00 16.59
N LEU A 402 -10.03 -8.59 16.27
CA LEU A 402 -9.81 -10.03 16.40
C LEU A 402 -9.71 -10.50 17.86
N LEU A 403 -9.26 -9.64 18.76
CA LEU A 403 -9.09 -9.96 20.19
C LEU A 403 -10.35 -9.74 21.02
N GLN A 404 -11.31 -8.97 20.50
CA GLN A 404 -12.63 -8.81 21.12
C GLN A 404 -13.60 -9.96 20.79
N LYS A 405 -13.22 -10.83 19.85
CA LYS A 405 -13.94 -12.07 19.50
C LYS A 405 -13.37 -13.23 20.29
#